data_AF-A0A9Y2KWB2-F1
#
_entry.id   AF-A0A9Y2KWB2-F1
#
_cell.length_a   1.000
_cell.length_b   1.000
_cell.length_c   1.000
_cell.angle_alpha   90.00
_cell.angle_beta   90.00
_cell.angle_gamma   90.00
#
_symmetry.space_group_name_H-M   'P 1'
#
loop_
_entity.id
_entity.type
_entity.pdbx_description
1 polymer ?
#
loop_
_entity_poly.entity_id
_entity_poly.type
_entity_poly.pdbx_seq_one_letter_code
_entity_poly.pdbx_strand_id
1 'polypeptide(L)'
;MKSIFIQALFSLFLGGVAAAQGTCIHHIESFSDRTYTVEQWVNKKVIKPSSRGRFDRVFNEGSYRIPILSAMELFLLSGCNDDEFLKSLPSAVAEEFLKFDIPDDVMFSIAAPGRANTDIMYLTLSLHLLGYPKPLERQLEKFREIRDGGDPRGATALAILGGVGDLQMDSLKTTLDEILTSFVTSDGKLSTETNYSKISLHTTYGFPKKYEVRTDEYGYVAAELVDPDLLEISDALAATADANLSAAMELGYGPAYMYKFGDAPNIVNVCGLMAPDIGSNRGRIDVRAEFTGFPNPRKALLDMGKFVEVSAAPNWNADKSPGFRRYTQYFALIVANIASDCAYALHGDHGSYGVVDNEFAEKMILLGASALRNFSIDGRIAMGTAWVIEKNSNEDDKHYAAARFFLMAAPFLADLGEDIGGGDNSFYSKWVPRFSPQTIIEVQKILSEYGFYTSGIDGVPGPAFRRAIKAARGKCRLPNEFPNLCLPKIGSDVRRASWARPYFF
;
A
#
# COMPACT_ATOMS: atom_id res chain seq x y z
N MET A 1 -4.98 1.67 -21.82
CA MET A 1 -4.05 2.67 -22.40
C MET A 1 -2.90 3.06 -21.46
N LYS A 2 -3.10 3.34 -20.16
CA LYS A 2 -2.02 3.81 -19.26
C LYS A 2 -0.84 2.84 -19.00
N SER A 3 -1.10 1.53 -18.92
CA SER A 3 -0.05 0.48 -18.82
C SER A 3 0.82 0.34 -20.07
N ILE A 4 0.36 0.88 -21.21
CA ILE A 4 1.06 0.78 -22.49
C ILE A 4 2.23 1.79 -22.53
N PHE A 5 2.20 2.86 -21.72
CA PHE A 5 3.21 3.91 -21.74
C PHE A 5 4.51 3.53 -21.03
N ILE A 6 4.45 2.94 -19.83
CA ILE A 6 5.63 2.38 -19.15
C ILE A 6 6.18 1.21 -19.97
N GLN A 7 5.29 0.38 -20.54
CA GLN A 7 5.69 -0.67 -21.49
C GLN A 7 6.35 -0.10 -22.75
N ALA A 8 5.93 1.06 -23.26
CA ALA A 8 6.54 1.71 -24.41
C ALA A 8 7.91 2.30 -24.06
N LEU A 9 8.06 2.96 -22.89
CA LEU A 9 9.34 3.43 -22.36
C LEU A 9 10.33 2.27 -22.17
N PHE A 10 9.88 1.14 -21.62
CA PHE A 10 10.71 -0.04 -21.43
C PHE A 10 10.99 -0.81 -22.74
N SER A 11 10.02 -0.82 -23.67
CA SER A 11 10.20 -1.43 -25.00
C SER A 11 11.06 -0.58 -25.93
N LEU A 12 11.07 0.74 -25.75
CA LEU A 12 11.97 1.68 -26.42
C LEU A 12 13.35 1.67 -25.76
N PHE A 13 13.44 1.51 -24.43
CA PHE A 13 14.70 1.22 -23.74
C PHE A 13 15.35 -0.05 -24.29
N LEU A 14 14.59 -1.16 -24.36
CA LEU A 14 15.11 -2.42 -24.89
C LEU A 14 15.28 -2.40 -26.43
N GLY A 15 14.47 -1.64 -27.16
CA GLY A 15 14.60 -1.43 -28.61
C GLY A 15 15.79 -0.55 -29.00
N GLY A 16 16.08 0.49 -28.20
CA GLY A 16 17.27 1.33 -28.33
C GLY A 16 18.55 0.56 -27.98
N VAL A 17 18.49 -0.31 -26.96
CA VAL A 17 19.54 -1.29 -26.67
C VAL A 17 19.76 -2.26 -27.83
N ALA A 18 18.69 -2.71 -28.49
CA ALA A 18 18.78 -3.59 -29.66
C ALA A 18 19.41 -2.90 -30.89
N ALA A 19 19.21 -1.59 -31.02
CA ALA A 19 19.83 -0.78 -32.08
C ALA A 19 21.30 -0.42 -31.77
N ALA A 20 21.70 -0.48 -30.50
CA ALA A 20 23.00 -0.03 -30.04
C ALA A 20 24.16 -0.97 -30.39
N GLN A 21 23.99 -2.26 -30.71
CA GLN A 21 25.11 -3.09 -31.18
C GLN A 21 24.71 -4.45 -31.80
N GLY A 22 25.35 -4.79 -32.92
CA GLY A 22 25.30 -6.12 -33.57
C GLY A 22 26.33 -7.14 -33.02
N THR A 23 26.90 -6.89 -31.84
CA THR A 23 28.05 -7.65 -31.30
C THR A 23 27.74 -8.52 -30.07
N CYS A 24 26.65 -8.28 -29.34
CA CYS A 24 26.19 -9.20 -28.29
C CYS A 24 25.26 -10.28 -28.88
N ILE A 25 25.81 -11.45 -29.22
CA ILE A 25 25.00 -12.62 -29.58
C ILE A 25 24.35 -13.14 -28.29
N HIS A 26 23.07 -12.83 -28.09
CA HIS A 26 22.30 -13.27 -26.93
C HIS A 26 22.01 -14.78 -27.01
N HIS A 27 22.86 -15.60 -26.39
CA HIS A 27 22.51 -16.97 -26.01
C HIS A 27 21.90 -16.97 -24.61
N ILE A 28 20.63 -16.53 -24.51
CA ILE A 28 19.87 -16.74 -23.29
C ILE A 28 19.40 -18.20 -23.31
N GLU A 29 20.09 -19.08 -22.58
CA GLU A 29 19.64 -20.45 -22.32
C GLU A 29 18.31 -20.42 -21.55
N SER A 30 17.20 -20.54 -22.28
CA SER A 30 15.92 -20.90 -21.67
C SER A 30 15.20 -21.91 -22.57
N PHE A 31 15.16 -23.18 -22.15
CA PHE A 31 14.24 -24.30 -22.45
C PHE A 31 13.51 -24.37 -23.83
N SER A 32 14.00 -23.71 -24.86
CA SER A 32 13.56 -23.81 -26.25
C SER A 32 14.68 -23.29 -27.14
N ASP A 33 15.04 -24.06 -28.17
CA ASP A 33 16.16 -23.83 -29.10
C ASP A 33 15.96 -22.62 -30.05
N ARG A 34 15.38 -21.53 -29.56
CA ARG A 34 15.13 -20.32 -30.36
C ARG A 34 15.90 -19.15 -29.76
N THR A 35 16.84 -18.64 -30.54
CA THR A 35 17.39 -17.30 -30.37
C THR A 35 16.30 -16.26 -30.63
N TYR A 36 16.19 -15.28 -29.74
CA TYR A 36 15.34 -14.11 -29.92
C TYR A 36 16.26 -12.90 -30.06
N THR A 37 15.98 -11.98 -30.98
CA THR A 37 16.51 -10.62 -30.87
C THR A 37 15.93 -9.97 -29.60
N VAL A 38 16.60 -8.96 -29.04
CA VAL A 38 16.08 -8.20 -27.88
C VAL A 38 14.67 -7.68 -28.18
N GLU A 39 14.45 -7.16 -29.38
CA GLU A 39 13.13 -6.75 -29.87
C GLU A 39 12.09 -7.89 -29.83
N GLN A 40 12.46 -9.10 -30.24
CA GLN A 40 11.57 -10.27 -30.18
C GLN A 40 11.31 -10.74 -28.74
N TRP A 41 12.29 -10.62 -27.85
CA TRP A 41 12.13 -10.95 -26.43
C TRP A 41 11.16 -9.98 -25.75
N VAL A 42 11.33 -8.68 -25.98
CA VAL A 42 10.45 -7.58 -25.51
C VAL A 42 9.03 -7.81 -25.96
N ASN A 43 8.83 -7.97 -27.28
CA ASN A 43 7.51 -8.19 -27.86
C ASN A 43 6.82 -9.44 -27.30
N LYS A 44 7.59 -10.49 -26.96
CA LYS A 44 7.05 -11.76 -26.47
C LYS A 44 6.78 -11.78 -24.97
N LYS A 45 7.63 -11.13 -24.14
CA LYS A 45 7.58 -11.23 -22.67
C LYS A 45 7.00 -9.99 -22.01
N VAL A 46 7.27 -8.81 -22.54
CA VAL A 46 6.85 -7.52 -21.97
C VAL A 46 5.51 -7.07 -22.55
N ILE A 47 5.29 -7.26 -23.85
CA ILE A 47 4.11 -6.73 -24.55
C ILE A 47 2.92 -7.70 -24.57
N LYS A 48 3.13 -9.03 -24.49
CA LYS A 48 2.00 -9.98 -24.47
C LYS A 48 1.21 -9.92 -23.15
N PRO A 49 -0.11 -9.68 -23.19
CA PRO A 49 -0.95 -9.57 -21.98
C PRO A 49 -0.93 -10.80 -21.06
N SER A 50 -0.67 -12.00 -21.59
CA SER A 50 -0.63 -13.25 -20.82
C SER A 50 0.66 -13.48 -20.02
N SER A 51 1.74 -12.72 -20.31
CA SER A 51 2.97 -12.71 -19.51
C SER A 51 3.00 -11.59 -18.47
N ARG A 52 2.03 -10.65 -18.51
CA ARG A 52 1.88 -9.53 -17.58
C ARG A 52 1.88 -9.94 -16.12
N GLY A 53 1.06 -10.93 -15.73
CA GLY A 53 1.02 -11.42 -14.34
C GLY A 53 2.23 -12.23 -13.88
N ARG A 54 3.18 -12.52 -14.80
CA ARG A 54 4.49 -13.13 -14.49
C ARG A 54 5.60 -12.08 -14.47
N PHE A 55 5.55 -11.08 -15.36
CA PHE A 55 6.46 -9.94 -15.38
C PHE A 55 6.24 -9.04 -14.16
N ASP A 56 4.99 -8.67 -13.88
CA ASP A 56 4.60 -7.93 -12.68
C ASP A 56 4.95 -8.72 -11.40
N ARG A 57 4.95 -10.07 -11.45
CA ARG A 57 5.40 -10.89 -10.32
C ARG A 57 6.91 -10.90 -10.15
N VAL A 58 7.68 -11.07 -11.22
CA VAL A 58 9.15 -11.03 -11.16
C VAL A 58 9.66 -9.68 -10.65
N PHE A 59 8.97 -8.58 -11.00
CA PHE A 59 9.29 -7.25 -10.48
C PHE A 59 8.72 -6.96 -9.08
N ASN A 60 7.52 -7.46 -8.73
CA ASN A 60 6.94 -7.23 -7.40
C ASN A 60 7.39 -8.23 -6.32
N GLU A 61 7.87 -9.42 -6.69
CA GLU A 61 8.30 -10.48 -5.75
C GLU A 61 9.81 -10.42 -5.44
N GLY A 62 10.58 -9.54 -6.11
CA GLY A 62 12.02 -9.38 -5.87
C GLY A 62 12.43 -7.91 -5.83
N SER A 63 12.70 -7.43 -4.62
CA SER A 63 13.59 -6.35 -4.12
C SER A 63 14.42 -5.44 -5.03
N TYR A 64 14.16 -5.29 -6.33
CA TYR A 64 15.05 -4.54 -7.23
C TYR A 64 14.35 -3.28 -7.73
N ARG A 65 14.41 -2.25 -6.87
CA ARG A 65 13.87 -0.90 -7.12
C ARG A 65 14.74 -0.06 -8.07
N ILE A 66 15.66 -0.66 -8.82
CA ILE A 66 16.62 0.07 -9.66
C ILE A 66 16.63 -0.48 -11.10
N PRO A 67 15.76 0.02 -11.99
CA PRO A 67 15.55 -0.54 -13.32
C PRO A 67 16.82 -0.62 -14.17
N ILE A 68 17.73 0.36 -14.04
CA ILE A 68 18.98 0.40 -14.83
C ILE A 68 19.97 -0.66 -14.34
N LEU A 69 20.14 -0.82 -13.02
CA LEU A 69 21.03 -1.84 -12.48
C LEU A 69 20.51 -3.24 -12.81
N SER A 70 19.21 -3.48 -12.67
CA SER A 70 18.62 -4.75 -13.09
C SER A 70 18.82 -5.01 -14.58
N ALA A 71 18.75 -3.97 -15.43
CA ALA A 71 19.05 -4.12 -16.84
C ALA A 71 20.53 -4.48 -17.08
N MET A 72 21.47 -3.76 -16.44
CA MET A 72 22.91 -4.06 -16.53
C MET A 72 23.22 -5.48 -16.05
N GLU A 73 22.64 -5.90 -14.91
CA GLU A 73 22.78 -7.25 -14.36
C GLU A 73 22.24 -8.31 -15.32
N LEU A 74 21.07 -8.08 -15.93
CA LEU A 74 20.52 -8.97 -16.96
C LEU A 74 21.44 -9.09 -18.18
N PHE A 75 22.08 -8.00 -18.62
CA PHE A 75 23.05 -8.05 -19.73
C PHE A 75 24.28 -8.87 -19.37
N LEU A 76 24.83 -8.66 -18.17
CA LEU A 76 25.97 -9.42 -17.64
C LEU A 76 25.65 -10.91 -17.49
N LEU A 77 24.47 -11.25 -16.95
CA LEU A 77 23.98 -12.63 -16.83
C LEU A 77 23.74 -13.29 -18.20
N SER A 78 23.45 -12.49 -19.24
CA SER A 78 23.34 -12.98 -20.62
C SER A 78 24.69 -13.13 -21.34
N GLY A 79 25.80 -12.89 -20.65
CA GLY A 79 27.16 -12.96 -21.21
C GLY A 79 27.57 -11.72 -22.01
N CYS A 80 26.78 -10.65 -21.99
CA CYS A 80 27.14 -9.38 -22.62
C CYS A 80 28.05 -8.59 -21.67
N ASN A 81 29.35 -8.85 -21.76
CA ASN A 81 30.41 -8.19 -20.99
C ASN A 81 31.10 -7.07 -21.78
N ASP A 82 30.37 -6.40 -22.70
CA ASP A 82 30.91 -5.25 -23.43
C ASP A 82 30.89 -4.02 -22.51
N ASP A 83 32.07 -3.65 -22.01
CA ASP A 83 32.25 -2.51 -21.10
C ASP A 83 31.84 -1.18 -21.73
N GLU A 84 32.02 -1.01 -23.05
CA GLU A 84 31.64 0.23 -23.75
C GLU A 84 30.12 0.33 -23.85
N PHE A 85 29.46 -0.79 -24.14
CA PHE A 85 28.01 -0.90 -24.10
C PHE A 85 27.45 -0.60 -22.70
N LEU A 86 27.98 -1.25 -21.65
CA LEU A 86 27.50 -1.04 -20.28
C LEU A 86 27.75 0.38 -19.76
N LYS A 87 28.85 1.03 -20.18
CA LYS A 87 29.13 2.44 -19.87
C LYS A 87 28.22 3.41 -20.62
N SER A 88 27.88 3.12 -21.87
CA SER A 88 27.01 3.98 -22.69
C SER A 88 25.53 3.85 -22.34
N LEU A 89 25.12 2.73 -21.75
CA LEU A 89 23.72 2.43 -21.44
C LEU A 89 23.03 3.53 -20.63
N PRO A 90 23.55 4.02 -19.49
CA PRO A 90 22.88 5.08 -18.73
C PRO A 90 22.74 6.40 -19.51
N SER A 91 23.72 6.76 -20.35
CA SER A 91 23.64 7.93 -21.23
C SER A 91 22.49 7.79 -22.22
N ALA A 92 22.40 6.64 -22.89
CA ALA A 92 21.34 6.37 -23.85
C ALA A 92 19.96 6.43 -23.19
N VAL A 93 19.81 5.88 -21.97
CA VAL A 93 18.57 5.98 -21.21
C VAL A 93 18.23 7.43 -20.87
N ALA A 94 19.20 8.20 -20.38
CA ALA A 94 19.00 9.59 -20.02
C ALA A 94 18.56 10.43 -21.23
N GLU A 95 19.23 10.28 -22.37
CA GLU A 95 18.89 10.97 -23.62
C GLU A 95 17.48 10.62 -24.11
N GLU A 96 17.11 9.34 -24.08
CA GLU A 96 15.80 8.90 -24.54
C GLU A 96 14.69 9.36 -23.57
N PHE A 97 14.93 9.28 -22.26
CA PHE A 97 14.03 9.80 -21.24
C PHE A 97 13.71 11.29 -21.46
N LEU A 98 14.73 12.08 -21.82
CA LEU A 98 14.58 13.52 -22.08
C LEU A 98 13.76 13.84 -23.35
N LYS A 99 13.60 12.88 -24.28
CA LYS A 99 12.77 13.07 -25.49
C LYS A 99 11.28 12.84 -25.23
N PHE A 100 10.93 12.05 -24.21
CA PHE A 100 9.54 11.73 -23.93
C PHE A 100 8.83 12.88 -23.25
N ASP A 101 7.67 13.26 -23.77
CA ASP A 101 6.70 14.05 -23.03
C ASP A 101 5.90 13.12 -22.13
N ILE A 102 6.25 13.08 -20.83
CA ILE A 102 5.59 12.20 -19.86
C ILE A 102 4.27 12.87 -19.48
N PRO A 103 3.11 12.25 -19.77
CA PRO A 103 1.82 12.84 -19.42
C PRO A 103 1.72 13.09 -17.91
N ASP A 104 1.11 14.22 -17.52
CA ASP A 104 0.99 14.61 -16.11
C ASP A 104 0.37 13.49 -15.25
N ASP A 105 -0.60 12.73 -15.77
CA ASP A 105 -1.26 11.66 -15.04
C ASP A 105 -0.40 10.40 -14.84
N VAL A 106 0.73 10.30 -15.54
CA VAL A 106 1.74 9.23 -15.40
C VAL A 106 2.83 9.64 -14.41
N MET A 107 3.08 10.95 -14.26
CA MET A 107 4.04 11.52 -13.29
C MET A 107 3.64 11.29 -11.84
N PHE A 108 2.35 11.00 -11.58
CA PHE A 108 1.82 10.74 -10.25
C PHE A 108 1.40 9.28 -10.06
N SER A 109 1.49 8.81 -8.82
CA SER A 109 1.00 7.49 -8.43
C SER A 109 -0.53 7.40 -8.60
N ILE A 110 -0.99 6.34 -9.28
CA ILE A 110 -2.42 6.02 -9.38
C ILE A 110 -2.98 5.60 -8.01
N ALA A 111 -2.15 4.98 -7.17
CA ALA A 111 -2.55 4.48 -5.87
C ALA A 111 -2.66 5.59 -4.81
N ALA A 112 -1.91 6.68 -4.97
CA ALA A 112 -1.84 7.79 -4.04
C ALA A 112 -1.80 9.12 -4.80
N PRO A 113 -2.97 9.78 -5.01
CA PRO A 113 -3.04 11.02 -5.75
C PRO A 113 -2.10 12.08 -5.17
N GLY A 114 -1.24 12.66 -6.02
CA GLY A 114 -0.24 13.66 -5.61
C GLY A 114 1.11 13.10 -5.17
N ARG A 115 1.27 11.79 -4.94
CA ARG A 115 2.61 11.19 -4.83
C ARG A 115 3.28 11.17 -6.19
N ALA A 116 4.56 11.47 -6.25
CA ALA A 116 5.37 11.19 -7.42
C ALA A 116 5.27 9.68 -7.75
N ASN A 117 5.24 9.36 -9.04
CA ASN A 117 5.34 7.98 -9.48
C ASN A 117 6.72 7.44 -9.09
N THR A 118 6.73 6.49 -8.16
CA THR A 118 7.95 5.92 -7.59
C THR A 118 8.85 5.35 -8.68
N ASP A 119 8.31 4.64 -9.67
CA ASP A 119 9.10 4.00 -10.72
C ASP A 119 9.89 5.03 -11.55
N ILE A 120 9.27 6.18 -11.83
CA ILE A 120 9.90 7.27 -12.56
C ILE A 120 10.95 7.96 -11.67
N MET A 121 10.63 8.21 -10.39
CA MET A 121 11.58 8.78 -9.43
C MET A 121 12.81 7.89 -9.22
N TYR A 122 12.64 6.59 -9.03
CA TYR A 122 13.74 5.64 -8.90
C TYR A 122 14.62 5.65 -10.14
N LEU A 123 14.03 5.69 -11.34
CA LEU A 123 14.78 5.77 -12.59
C LEU A 123 15.61 7.06 -12.68
N THR A 124 15.01 8.23 -12.45
CA THR A 124 15.70 9.52 -12.58
C THR A 124 16.77 9.73 -11.50
N LEU A 125 16.53 9.25 -10.27
CA LEU A 125 17.54 9.24 -9.20
C LEU A 125 18.71 8.32 -9.52
N SER A 126 18.44 7.14 -10.06
CA SER A 126 19.49 6.20 -10.46
C SER A 126 20.35 6.79 -11.58
N LEU A 127 19.74 7.45 -12.56
CA LEU A 127 20.46 8.18 -13.61
C LEU A 127 21.33 9.30 -13.03
N HIS A 128 20.80 10.04 -12.05
CA HIS A 128 21.55 11.09 -11.36
C HIS A 128 22.78 10.51 -10.64
N LEU A 129 22.63 9.38 -9.94
CA LEU A 129 23.73 8.66 -9.27
C LEU A 129 24.77 8.12 -10.26
N LEU A 130 24.39 7.90 -11.52
CA LEU A 130 25.29 7.49 -12.60
C LEU A 130 25.91 8.67 -13.36
N GLY A 131 25.66 9.92 -12.92
CA GLY A 131 26.25 11.12 -13.53
C GLY A 131 25.37 11.80 -14.59
N TYR A 132 24.08 11.43 -14.68
CA TYR A 132 23.12 12.00 -15.63
C TYR A 132 22.01 12.75 -14.88
N PRO A 133 22.22 14.02 -14.50
CA PRO A 133 21.32 14.73 -13.58
C PRO A 133 20.04 15.26 -14.23
N LYS A 134 20.08 15.61 -15.52
CA LYS A 134 18.99 16.25 -16.27
C LYS A 134 17.62 15.55 -16.18
N PRO A 135 17.51 14.21 -16.20
CA PRO A 135 16.23 13.54 -16.02
C PRO A 135 15.52 13.89 -14.71
N LEU A 136 16.26 13.96 -13.59
CA LEU A 136 15.72 14.33 -12.28
C LEU A 136 15.34 15.82 -12.26
N GLU A 137 16.22 16.68 -12.78
CA GLU A 137 15.97 18.13 -12.87
C GLU A 137 14.68 18.42 -13.63
N ARG A 138 14.50 17.81 -14.81
CA ARG A 138 13.29 17.94 -15.63
C ARG A 138 12.04 17.48 -14.90
N GLN A 139 12.13 16.39 -14.14
CA GLN A 139 11.01 15.88 -13.36
C GLN A 139 10.63 16.84 -12.23
N LEU A 140 11.61 17.38 -11.50
CA LEU A 140 11.38 18.37 -10.45
C LEU A 140 10.83 19.69 -11.02
N GLU A 141 11.35 20.15 -12.15
CA GLU A 141 10.82 21.31 -12.88
C GLU A 141 9.37 21.10 -13.29
N LYS A 142 9.03 19.90 -13.81
CA LYS A 142 7.64 19.59 -14.16
C LYS A 142 6.71 19.61 -12.94
N PHE A 143 7.14 19.10 -11.78
CA PHE A 143 6.34 19.22 -10.56
C PHE A 143 6.14 20.67 -10.12
N ARG A 144 7.17 21.53 -10.28
CA ARG A 144 7.06 22.97 -10.02
C ARG A 144 6.10 23.65 -11.00
N GLU A 145 6.20 23.34 -12.29
CA GLU A 145 5.27 23.84 -13.33
C GLU A 145 3.82 23.47 -13.00
N ILE A 146 3.56 22.21 -12.65
CA ILE A 146 2.22 21.73 -12.27
C ILE A 146 1.71 22.46 -11.03
N ARG A 147 2.56 22.63 -10.01
CA ARG A 147 2.24 23.41 -8.81
C ARG A 147 1.89 24.86 -9.15
N ASP A 148 2.74 25.51 -9.93
CA ASP A 148 2.63 26.94 -10.28
C ASP A 148 1.43 27.19 -11.21
N GLY A 149 1.01 26.17 -11.98
CA GLY A 149 -0.24 26.13 -12.73
C GLY A 149 -1.50 25.95 -11.86
N GLY A 150 -1.36 25.86 -10.53
CA GLY A 150 -2.48 25.70 -9.60
C GLY A 150 -2.98 24.27 -9.48
N ASP A 151 -2.26 23.28 -10.01
CA ASP A 151 -2.58 21.88 -9.78
C ASP A 151 -1.87 21.38 -8.50
N PRO A 152 -2.63 21.02 -7.47
CA PRO A 152 -2.07 20.69 -6.18
C PRO A 152 -1.30 19.37 -6.14
N ARG A 153 -1.42 18.52 -7.17
CA ARG A 153 -0.62 17.30 -7.28
C ARG A 153 0.88 17.63 -7.36
N GLY A 154 1.25 18.71 -8.04
CA GLY A 154 2.64 19.18 -8.13
C GLY A 154 3.18 19.60 -6.76
N ALA A 155 2.42 20.41 -6.02
CA ALA A 155 2.79 20.83 -4.67
C ALA A 155 2.88 19.64 -3.71
N THR A 156 1.93 18.71 -3.81
CA THR A 156 1.93 17.47 -3.01
C THR A 156 3.19 16.64 -3.27
N ALA A 157 3.56 16.43 -4.53
CA ALA A 157 4.74 15.64 -4.88
C ALA A 157 6.03 16.28 -4.32
N LEU A 158 6.17 17.60 -4.46
CA LEU A 158 7.33 18.33 -3.94
C LEU A 158 7.41 18.30 -2.42
N ALA A 159 6.27 18.41 -1.72
CA ALA A 159 6.22 18.29 -0.26
C ALA A 159 6.66 16.90 0.22
N ILE A 160 6.16 15.84 -0.43
CA ILE A 160 6.53 14.46 -0.08
C ILE A 160 8.01 14.21 -0.34
N LEU A 161 8.53 14.64 -1.50
CA LEU A 161 9.95 14.52 -1.83
C LEU A 161 10.85 15.31 -0.86
N GLY A 162 10.37 16.45 -0.35
CA GLY A 162 11.06 17.21 0.69
C GLY A 162 11.01 16.59 2.09
N GLY A 163 10.28 15.50 2.29
CA GLY A 163 10.23 14.79 3.58
C GLY A 163 9.44 15.51 4.66
N VAL A 164 8.36 16.22 4.30
CA VAL A 164 7.45 16.81 5.30
C VAL A 164 6.85 15.73 6.21
N GLY A 165 7.03 15.87 7.52
CA GLY A 165 6.42 15.02 8.54
C GLY A 165 6.96 13.58 8.57
N ASP A 166 6.14 12.63 9.01
CA ASP A 166 6.47 11.19 9.08
C ASP A 166 6.48 10.48 7.71
N LEU A 167 6.39 11.23 6.62
CA LEU A 167 6.47 10.71 5.24
C LEU A 167 7.89 10.51 4.76
N GLN A 168 8.86 10.46 5.66
CA GLN A 168 10.27 10.23 5.33
C GLN A 168 10.44 9.03 4.40
N MET A 169 9.63 7.97 4.55
CA MET A 169 9.65 6.76 3.71
C MET A 169 9.63 7.02 2.19
N ASP A 170 9.05 8.13 1.72
CA ASP A 170 8.99 8.52 0.30
C ASP A 170 9.76 9.82 0.00
N SER A 171 10.53 10.33 0.97
CA SER A 171 11.39 11.50 0.76
C SER A 171 12.49 11.18 -0.25
N LEU A 172 13.04 12.23 -0.86
CA LEU A 172 14.19 12.09 -1.75
C LEU A 172 15.34 11.38 -1.03
N LYS A 173 15.59 11.77 0.24
CA LYS A 173 16.63 11.19 1.08
C LYS A 173 16.41 9.70 1.34
N THR A 174 15.22 9.28 1.78
CA THR A 174 14.97 7.85 2.05
C THR A 174 14.94 7.03 0.76
N THR A 175 14.42 7.59 -0.33
CA THR A 175 14.50 6.93 -1.65
C THR A 175 15.95 6.73 -2.06
N LEU A 176 16.80 7.73 -1.84
CA LEU A 176 18.24 7.63 -2.05
C LEU A 176 18.88 6.60 -1.12
N ASP A 177 18.58 6.60 0.17
CA ASP A 177 19.12 5.63 1.14
C ASP A 177 18.74 4.19 0.75
N GLU A 178 17.51 3.95 0.29
CA GLU A 178 17.08 2.65 -0.20
C GLU A 178 17.79 2.25 -1.49
N ILE A 179 17.96 3.18 -2.43
CA ILE A 179 18.74 2.95 -3.65
C ILE A 179 20.17 2.60 -3.25
N LEU A 180 20.83 3.42 -2.45
CA LEU A 180 22.20 3.24 -1.99
C LEU A 180 22.39 1.92 -1.23
N THR A 181 21.46 1.56 -0.34
CA THR A 181 21.45 0.26 0.35
C THR A 181 21.33 -0.88 -0.66
N SER A 182 20.52 -0.72 -1.70
CA SER A 182 20.40 -1.71 -2.79
C SER A 182 21.71 -1.83 -3.58
N PHE A 183 22.38 -0.71 -3.91
CA PHE A 183 23.71 -0.70 -4.56
C PHE A 183 24.76 -1.43 -3.70
N VAL A 184 24.79 -1.16 -2.40
CA VAL A 184 25.73 -1.79 -1.45
C VAL A 184 25.44 -3.28 -1.26
N THR A 185 24.17 -3.64 -1.10
CA THR A 185 23.79 -5.05 -0.92
C THR A 185 23.95 -5.87 -2.19
N SER A 186 23.78 -5.28 -3.38
CA SER A 186 24.15 -5.92 -4.65
C SER A 186 25.67 -6.11 -4.75
N ASP A 187 26.47 -5.09 -4.39
CA ASP A 187 27.94 -5.19 -4.35
C ASP A 187 28.41 -6.29 -3.38
N GLY A 188 27.67 -6.52 -2.28
CA GLY A 188 27.94 -7.56 -1.29
C GLY A 188 27.49 -8.98 -1.70
N LYS A 189 26.30 -9.15 -2.28
CA LYS A 189 25.77 -10.47 -2.69
C LYS A 189 26.40 -11.01 -3.97
N LEU A 190 26.86 -10.15 -4.87
CA LEU A 190 27.70 -10.53 -6.01
C LEU A 190 29.06 -11.13 -5.58
N SER A 191 29.41 -11.06 -4.28
CA SER A 191 30.74 -11.47 -3.80
C SER A 191 30.84 -12.90 -3.25
N THR A 192 29.73 -13.61 -2.98
CA THR A 192 29.81 -14.89 -2.24
C THR A 192 29.33 -16.14 -2.97
N GLU A 193 28.48 -16.07 -4.01
CA GLU A 193 27.88 -17.28 -4.60
C GLU A 193 28.01 -17.45 -6.12
N THR A 194 28.38 -16.41 -6.87
CA THR A 194 28.58 -16.51 -8.32
C THR A 194 29.96 -15.97 -8.72
N ASN A 195 30.60 -16.59 -9.71
CA ASN A 195 31.94 -16.22 -10.22
C ASN A 195 32.04 -14.80 -10.83
N TYR A 196 31.04 -13.94 -10.65
CA TYR A 196 31.04 -12.54 -11.08
C TYR A 196 31.71 -11.69 -10.00
N SER A 197 33.04 -11.61 -10.06
CA SER A 197 33.82 -10.75 -9.18
C SER A 197 33.28 -9.32 -9.14
N LYS A 198 32.87 -8.86 -7.93
CA LYS A 198 32.76 -7.46 -7.47
C LYS A 198 32.65 -6.43 -8.60
N ILE A 199 31.47 -6.32 -9.19
CA ILE A 199 31.18 -5.23 -10.14
C ILE A 199 30.87 -3.98 -9.32
N SER A 200 31.90 -3.32 -8.81
CA SER A 200 31.69 -1.98 -8.25
C SER A 200 31.54 -1.01 -9.41
N LEU A 201 30.36 -0.43 -9.57
CA LEU A 201 30.04 0.46 -10.68
C LEU A 201 31.06 1.61 -10.82
N HIS A 202 31.59 2.09 -9.70
CA HIS A 202 32.61 3.15 -9.68
C HIS A 202 33.98 2.64 -10.16
N THR A 203 34.45 1.48 -9.68
CA THR A 203 35.78 0.97 -10.06
C THR A 203 35.78 0.30 -11.43
N THR A 204 34.70 -0.39 -11.78
CA THR A 204 34.58 -1.20 -12.99
C THR A 204 34.16 -0.35 -14.19
N TYR A 205 33.20 0.56 -14.01
CA TYR A 205 32.67 1.36 -15.12
C TYR A 205 33.04 2.85 -15.07
N GLY A 206 33.73 3.30 -14.01
CA GLY A 206 34.21 4.69 -13.92
C GLY A 206 33.12 5.71 -13.61
N PHE A 207 31.94 5.28 -13.13
CA PHE A 207 30.90 6.21 -12.69
C PHE A 207 31.39 7.03 -11.48
N PRO A 208 31.04 8.32 -11.37
CA PRO A 208 31.46 9.14 -10.24
C PRO A 208 30.96 8.56 -8.93
N LYS A 209 31.85 8.46 -7.92
CA LYS A 209 31.48 8.01 -6.58
C LYS A 209 30.64 9.07 -5.91
N LYS A 210 29.33 8.80 -5.77
CA LYS A 210 28.33 9.72 -5.22
C LYS A 210 27.88 9.35 -3.79
N TYR A 211 28.43 8.27 -3.23
CA TYR A 211 28.13 7.79 -1.88
C TYR A 211 29.37 7.23 -1.19
N GLU A 212 29.35 7.21 0.14
CA GLU A 212 30.31 6.51 1.00
C GLU A 212 29.65 5.30 1.65
N VAL A 213 30.34 4.16 1.66
CA VAL A 213 29.88 2.98 2.38
C VAL A 213 30.39 3.05 3.81
N ARG A 214 29.50 2.95 4.80
CA ARG A 214 29.82 2.88 6.22
C ARG A 214 29.29 1.57 6.78
N THR A 215 30.09 0.95 7.65
CA THR A 215 29.63 -0.18 8.45
C THR A 215 29.38 0.35 9.85
N ASP A 216 28.17 0.16 10.37
CA ASP A 216 27.86 0.55 11.74
C ASP A 216 28.51 -0.40 12.76
N GLU A 217 28.37 -0.07 14.04
CA GLU A 217 28.94 -0.86 15.15
C GLU A 217 28.39 -2.30 15.24
N TYR A 218 27.27 -2.60 14.58
CA TYR A 218 26.64 -3.93 14.54
C TYR A 218 26.99 -4.72 13.28
N GLY A 219 27.81 -4.16 12.38
CA GLY A 219 28.18 -4.80 11.13
C GLY A 219 27.18 -4.58 9.99
N TYR A 220 26.17 -3.73 10.16
CA TYR A 220 25.28 -3.37 9.06
C TYR A 220 25.99 -2.41 8.11
N VAL A 221 25.94 -2.75 6.83
CA VAL A 221 26.52 -1.91 5.77
C VAL A 221 25.45 -0.94 5.30
N ALA A 222 25.69 0.35 5.52
CA ALA A 222 24.90 1.45 5.00
C ALA A 222 25.71 2.21 3.95
N ALA A 223 25.03 2.91 3.04
CA ALA A 223 25.66 3.91 2.21
C ALA A 223 25.08 5.29 2.53
N GLU A 224 25.96 6.28 2.60
CA GLU A 224 25.67 7.67 2.88
C GLU A 224 25.90 8.49 1.61
N LEU A 225 24.92 9.28 1.21
CA LEU A 225 25.05 10.18 0.07
C LEU A 225 26.12 11.24 0.36
N VAL A 226 27.09 11.41 -0.55
CA VAL A 226 28.11 12.48 -0.47
C VAL A 226 28.13 13.38 -1.70
N ASP A 227 27.22 13.16 -2.63
CA ASP A 227 27.06 14.00 -3.82
C ASP A 227 26.51 15.38 -3.44
N PRO A 228 27.27 16.48 -3.67
CA PRO A 228 26.87 17.81 -3.23
C PRO A 228 25.61 18.30 -3.96
N ASP A 229 25.40 17.93 -5.23
CA ASP A 229 24.26 18.39 -6.02
C ASP A 229 22.95 17.73 -5.52
N LEU A 230 22.98 16.43 -5.21
CA LEU A 230 21.83 15.73 -4.63
C LEU A 230 21.53 16.19 -3.20
N LEU A 231 22.57 16.47 -2.40
CA LEU A 231 22.40 17.04 -1.08
C LEU A 231 21.74 18.43 -1.17
N GLU A 232 22.20 19.30 -2.08
CA GLU A 232 21.59 20.60 -2.32
C GLU A 232 20.13 20.47 -2.79
N ILE A 233 19.82 19.55 -3.72
CA ILE A 233 18.44 19.30 -4.16
C ILE A 233 17.57 18.82 -2.99
N SER A 234 18.08 17.87 -2.19
CA SER A 234 17.37 17.34 -1.02
C SER A 234 17.08 18.44 -0.01
N ASP A 235 18.07 19.26 0.31
CA ASP A 235 17.94 20.36 1.27
C ASP A 235 16.99 21.44 0.76
N ALA A 236 17.05 21.78 -0.54
CA ALA A 236 16.12 22.73 -1.16
C ALA A 236 14.68 22.23 -1.17
N LEU A 237 14.46 20.94 -1.42
CA LEU A 237 13.13 20.34 -1.32
C LEU A 237 12.64 20.35 0.12
N ALA A 238 13.47 19.96 1.09
CA ALA A 238 13.14 20.00 2.52
C ALA A 238 12.79 21.42 3.00
N ALA A 239 13.57 22.43 2.58
CA ALA A 239 13.34 23.82 2.93
C ALA A 239 12.01 24.39 2.39
N THR A 240 11.51 23.86 1.27
CA THR A 240 10.25 24.30 0.64
C THR A 240 9.07 23.39 0.93
N ALA A 241 9.29 22.32 1.69
CA ALA A 241 8.38 21.21 1.81
C ALA A 241 7.05 21.64 2.50
N ASP A 242 7.13 22.37 3.61
CA ASP A 242 5.96 22.90 4.34
C ASP A 242 5.16 23.93 3.53
N ALA A 243 5.85 24.75 2.73
CA ALA A 243 5.22 25.73 1.85
C ALA A 243 4.45 25.04 0.72
N ASN A 244 5.07 24.05 0.08
CA ASN A 244 4.43 23.24 -0.95
C ASN A 244 3.20 22.49 -0.41
N LEU A 245 3.28 21.95 0.81
CA LEU A 245 2.12 21.31 1.41
C LEU A 245 0.99 22.31 1.70
N SER A 246 1.33 23.47 2.26
CA SER A 246 0.34 24.51 2.55
C SER A 246 -0.39 24.94 1.27
N ALA A 247 0.35 25.09 0.16
CA ALA A 247 -0.23 25.37 -1.16
C ALA A 247 -1.15 24.23 -1.66
N ALA A 248 -0.77 22.96 -1.49
CA ALA A 248 -1.65 21.84 -1.84
C ALA A 248 -2.98 21.88 -1.07
N MET A 249 -2.93 22.25 0.21
CA MET A 249 -4.10 22.34 1.07
C MET A 249 -5.03 23.50 0.70
N GLU A 250 -4.49 24.67 0.38
CA GLU A 250 -5.26 25.84 -0.06
C GLU A 250 -6.03 25.56 -1.36
N LEU A 251 -5.44 24.76 -2.25
CA LEU A 251 -6.06 24.30 -3.49
C LEU A 251 -7.11 23.18 -3.29
N GLY A 252 -7.47 22.86 -2.04
CA GLY A 252 -8.50 21.88 -1.72
C GLY A 252 -8.07 20.42 -1.90
N TYR A 253 -6.76 20.18 -2.01
CA TYR A 253 -6.16 18.88 -2.28
C TYR A 253 -4.98 18.66 -1.34
N GLY A 254 -5.16 19.02 -0.07
CA GLY A 254 -4.45 18.30 0.99
C GLY A 254 -4.81 16.84 0.75
N PRO A 255 -3.86 15.94 0.42
CA PRO A 255 -4.23 14.57 0.15
C PRO A 255 -5.01 14.07 1.36
N ALA A 256 -6.01 13.23 1.14
CA ALA A 256 -6.80 12.65 2.22
C ALA A 256 -5.95 11.92 3.29
N TYR A 257 -4.64 11.74 3.04
CA TYR A 257 -3.63 11.17 3.91
C TYR A 257 -2.63 12.19 4.51
N MET A 258 -2.66 13.48 4.13
CA MET A 258 -1.91 14.58 4.78
C MET A 258 -2.87 15.69 5.19
N TYR A 259 -3.18 15.72 6.48
CA TYR A 259 -3.84 16.85 7.10
C TYR A 259 -2.77 17.64 7.86
N LYS A 260 -2.58 18.93 7.52
CA LYS A 260 -1.97 19.89 8.44
C LYS A 260 -3.05 20.27 9.45
N PHE A 261 -2.86 19.86 10.69
CA PHE A 261 -3.87 20.03 11.72
C PHE A 261 -3.57 21.27 12.57
N GLY A 262 -4.15 22.41 12.18
CA GLY A 262 -3.96 23.69 12.88
C GLY A 262 -2.60 24.34 12.63
N ASP A 263 -2.12 25.14 13.59
CA ASP A 263 -0.82 25.84 13.54
C ASP A 263 0.37 24.96 13.93
N ALA A 264 0.14 23.67 14.22
CA ALA A 264 1.20 22.74 14.55
C ALA A 264 2.06 22.41 13.30
N PRO A 265 3.40 22.39 13.42
CA PRO A 265 4.30 22.12 12.29
C PRO A 265 4.31 20.65 11.84
N ASN A 266 3.68 19.73 12.60
CA ASN A 266 3.75 18.31 12.30
C ASN A 266 2.60 17.88 11.39
N ILE A 267 2.96 17.40 10.20
CA ILE A 267 2.04 16.81 9.24
C ILE A 267 2.11 15.30 9.36
N VAL A 268 0.94 14.73 9.58
CA VAL A 268 0.82 13.34 9.96
C VAL A 268 0.33 12.57 8.74
N ASN A 269 1.10 11.56 8.34
CA ASN A 269 0.63 10.57 7.38
C ASN A 269 -0.45 9.76 8.08
N VAL A 270 -1.72 10.10 7.83
CA VAL A 270 -2.82 9.34 8.42
C VAL A 270 -2.65 7.88 7.99
N CYS A 271 -2.23 7.57 6.76
CA CYS A 271 -1.99 6.18 6.33
C CYS A 271 -0.82 5.49 7.05
N GLY A 272 0.19 6.23 7.51
CA GLY A 272 1.32 5.73 8.30
C GLY A 272 0.93 5.47 9.76
N LEU A 273 0.16 6.39 10.35
CA LEU A 273 -0.54 6.19 11.63
C LEU A 273 -1.56 5.04 11.61
N MET A 274 -2.16 4.77 10.44
CA MET A 274 -3.20 3.76 10.22
C MET A 274 -2.65 2.39 9.78
N ALA A 275 -1.36 2.33 9.41
CA ALA A 275 -0.62 1.11 9.20
C ALA A 275 0.50 0.95 10.25
N PRO A 276 0.22 1.05 11.56
CA PRO A 276 1.16 0.46 12.49
C PRO A 276 1.13 -1.02 12.14
N ASP A 277 2.29 -1.59 11.87
CA ASP A 277 2.46 -3.01 12.14
C ASP A 277 1.88 -3.22 13.55
N ILE A 278 0.72 -3.88 13.62
CA ILE A 278 -0.19 -3.78 14.76
C ILE A 278 0.45 -4.39 16.03
N GLY A 279 1.63 -5.01 15.88
CA GLY A 279 2.50 -5.44 16.97
C GLY A 279 3.33 -4.35 17.66
N SER A 280 3.52 -3.15 17.08
CA SER A 280 4.34 -2.12 17.75
C SER A 280 3.47 -1.16 18.58
N ASN A 281 3.66 -1.20 19.91
CA ASN A 281 3.04 -0.24 20.84
C ASN A 281 3.42 1.23 20.54
N ARG A 282 4.50 1.46 19.77
CA ARG A 282 5.00 2.80 19.42
C ARG A 282 3.98 3.58 18.57
N GLY A 283 3.52 3.00 17.46
CA GLY A 283 2.59 3.70 16.56
C GLY A 283 1.25 4.08 17.21
N ARG A 284 0.81 3.38 18.27
CA ARG A 284 -0.49 3.65 18.92
C ARG A 284 -0.45 4.84 19.89
N ILE A 285 0.67 5.06 20.57
CA ILE A 285 0.84 6.18 21.50
C ILE A 285 0.91 7.50 20.72
N ASP A 286 1.56 7.47 19.55
CA ASP A 286 1.75 8.64 18.69
C ASP A 286 0.42 9.13 18.11
N VAL A 287 -0.44 8.23 17.58
CA VAL A 287 -1.80 8.58 17.09
C VAL A 287 -2.60 9.35 18.14
N ARG A 288 -2.55 8.92 19.40
CA ARG A 288 -3.32 9.54 20.48
C ARG A 288 -2.79 10.91 20.84
N ALA A 289 -1.48 11.03 21.03
CA ALA A 289 -0.85 12.29 21.37
C ALA A 289 -1.09 13.35 20.27
N GLU A 290 -1.04 12.92 19.01
CA GLU A 290 -1.31 13.78 17.86
C GLU A 290 -2.79 14.15 17.75
N PHE A 291 -3.71 13.19 17.90
CA PHE A 291 -5.14 13.46 17.78
C PHE A 291 -5.66 14.38 18.89
N THR A 292 -5.22 14.15 20.13
CA THR A 292 -5.58 15.01 21.27
C THR A 292 -4.89 16.37 21.23
N GLY A 293 -3.81 16.51 20.46
CA GLY A 293 -3.14 17.77 20.16
C GLY A 293 -3.91 18.67 19.19
N PHE A 294 -5.01 18.20 18.58
CA PHE A 294 -5.78 19.04 17.66
C PHE A 294 -6.49 20.20 18.37
N PRO A 295 -6.48 21.42 17.80
CA PRO A 295 -7.26 22.54 18.33
C PRO A 295 -8.77 22.24 18.38
N ASN A 296 -9.25 21.39 17.46
CA ASN A 296 -10.63 20.92 17.43
C ASN A 296 -10.69 19.45 16.96
N PRO A 297 -10.51 18.48 17.88
CA PRO A 297 -10.50 17.05 17.54
C PRO A 297 -11.82 16.59 16.90
N ARG A 298 -12.95 17.19 17.29
CA ARG A 298 -14.26 16.88 16.72
C ARG A 298 -14.37 17.28 15.26
N LYS A 299 -13.86 18.46 14.87
CA LYS A 299 -13.86 18.87 13.46
C LYS A 299 -12.98 17.93 12.61
N ALA A 300 -11.79 17.59 13.10
CA ALA A 300 -10.91 16.64 12.42
C ALA A 300 -11.62 15.30 12.17
N LEU A 301 -12.31 14.78 13.19
CA LEU A 301 -13.11 13.56 13.10
C LEU A 301 -14.23 13.65 12.05
N LEU A 302 -14.95 14.78 11.99
CA LEU A 302 -16.01 15.00 11.00
C LEU A 302 -15.45 15.06 9.58
N ASP A 303 -14.32 15.74 9.39
CA ASP A 303 -13.63 15.82 8.09
C ASP A 303 -13.17 14.42 7.62
N MET A 304 -12.65 13.61 8.54
CA MET A 304 -12.31 12.21 8.28
C MET A 304 -13.54 11.39 7.86
N GLY A 305 -14.68 11.54 8.55
CA GLY A 305 -15.89 10.81 8.16
C GLY A 305 -16.46 11.24 6.82
N LYS A 306 -16.35 12.52 6.46
CA LYS A 306 -16.73 13.00 5.12
C LYS A 306 -15.90 12.32 4.02
N PHE A 307 -14.61 12.07 4.27
CA PHE A 307 -13.79 11.29 3.34
C PHE A 307 -14.30 9.85 3.19
N VAL A 308 -14.72 9.19 4.28
CA VAL A 308 -15.34 7.86 4.24
C VAL A 308 -16.61 7.88 3.40
N GLU A 309 -17.49 8.87 3.62
CA GLU A 309 -18.73 9.05 2.86
C GLU A 309 -18.47 9.17 1.36
N VAL A 310 -17.57 10.08 0.96
CA VAL A 310 -17.20 10.29 -0.45
C VAL A 310 -16.60 9.03 -1.06
N SER A 311 -15.73 8.35 -0.32
CA SER A 311 -15.03 7.14 -0.78
C SER A 311 -15.94 5.91 -0.87
N ALA A 312 -16.95 5.82 0.00
CA ALA A 312 -17.96 4.77 -0.01
C ALA A 312 -19.07 5.02 -1.04
N ALA A 313 -19.17 6.24 -1.57
CA ALA A 313 -20.25 6.64 -2.47
C ALA A 313 -20.35 5.73 -3.72
N PRO A 314 -21.58 5.39 -4.15
CA PRO A 314 -21.85 4.57 -5.34
C PRO A 314 -21.13 4.97 -6.63
N ASN A 315 -20.96 6.27 -6.83
CA ASN A 315 -20.45 6.91 -8.04
C ASN A 315 -18.94 7.18 -7.98
N TRP A 316 -18.28 6.93 -6.84
CA TRP A 316 -16.84 7.07 -6.74
C TRP A 316 -16.16 6.04 -7.64
N ASN A 317 -15.26 6.51 -8.51
CA ASN A 317 -14.61 5.74 -9.59
C ASN A 317 -13.64 4.63 -9.08
N ALA A 318 -13.76 4.23 -7.81
CA ALA A 318 -12.95 3.21 -7.14
C ALA A 318 -13.14 1.79 -7.68
N ASP A 319 -14.06 1.56 -8.62
CA ASP A 319 -14.07 0.33 -9.41
C ASP A 319 -12.74 0.11 -10.16
N LYS A 320 -11.94 1.17 -10.33
CA LYS A 320 -10.60 1.12 -10.95
C LYS A 320 -9.45 0.82 -9.99
N SER A 321 -9.66 0.84 -8.66
CA SER A 321 -8.60 0.56 -7.67
C SER A 321 -9.10 -0.31 -6.52
N PRO A 322 -8.94 -1.65 -6.62
CA PRO A 322 -9.24 -2.60 -5.56
C PRO A 322 -8.66 -2.24 -4.18
N GLY A 323 -7.42 -1.71 -4.16
CA GLY A 323 -6.74 -1.32 -2.93
C GLY A 323 -7.47 -0.20 -2.18
N PHE A 324 -7.99 0.78 -2.91
CA PHE A 324 -8.63 1.96 -2.31
C PHE A 324 -9.84 1.61 -1.45
N ARG A 325 -10.70 0.68 -1.88
CA ARG A 325 -11.87 0.25 -1.09
C ARG A 325 -11.50 -0.46 0.22
N ARG A 326 -10.35 -1.16 0.23
CA ARG A 326 -9.83 -1.76 1.45
C ARG A 326 -9.36 -0.68 2.42
N TYR A 327 -8.72 0.37 1.91
CA TYR A 327 -8.35 1.53 2.71
C TYR A 327 -9.57 2.27 3.25
N THR A 328 -10.64 2.45 2.46
CA THR A 328 -11.89 3.06 2.96
C THR A 328 -12.48 2.28 4.15
N GLN A 329 -12.44 0.95 4.11
CA GLN A 329 -12.86 0.11 5.23
C GLN A 329 -11.98 0.31 6.47
N TYR A 330 -10.65 0.37 6.32
CA TYR A 330 -9.76 0.65 7.44
C TYR A 330 -9.99 2.05 8.02
N PHE A 331 -10.14 3.04 7.14
CA PHE A 331 -10.39 4.42 7.54
C PHE A 331 -11.69 4.54 8.32
N ALA A 332 -12.77 3.94 7.82
CA ALA A 332 -14.06 3.87 8.51
C ALA A 332 -13.95 3.31 9.93
N LEU A 333 -13.21 2.21 10.11
CA LEU A 333 -13.00 1.60 11.42
C LEU A 333 -12.25 2.54 12.37
N ILE A 334 -11.27 3.28 11.85
CA ILE A 334 -10.43 4.16 12.64
C ILE A 334 -11.22 5.38 13.08
N VAL A 335 -11.97 6.00 12.17
CA VAL A 335 -12.90 7.08 12.51
C VAL A 335 -13.90 6.60 13.55
N ALA A 336 -14.47 5.41 13.40
CA ALA A 336 -15.38 4.84 14.38
C ALA A 336 -14.73 4.61 15.76
N ASN A 337 -13.50 4.12 15.79
CA ASN A 337 -12.76 3.92 17.04
C ASN A 337 -12.50 5.25 17.76
N ILE A 338 -12.07 6.27 17.03
CA ILE A 338 -11.82 7.59 17.63
C ILE A 338 -13.13 8.21 18.11
N ALA A 339 -14.17 8.18 17.26
CA ALA A 339 -15.49 8.72 17.57
C ALA A 339 -16.13 8.06 18.79
N SER A 340 -15.92 6.76 18.98
CA SER A 340 -16.51 5.99 20.09
C SER A 340 -15.61 5.87 21.31
N ASP A 341 -14.50 6.62 21.37
CA ASP A 341 -13.54 6.51 22.47
C ASP A 341 -13.05 5.06 22.69
N CYS A 342 -12.69 4.40 21.59
CA CYS A 342 -12.29 3.00 21.52
C CYS A 342 -13.39 1.95 21.82
N ALA A 343 -14.68 2.29 21.84
CA ALA A 343 -15.73 1.28 22.06
C ALA A 343 -15.70 0.17 20.97
N TYR A 344 -15.37 0.54 19.73
CA TYR A 344 -15.16 -0.38 18.60
C TYR A 344 -13.72 -0.91 18.49
N ALA A 345 -12.82 -0.57 19.42
CA ALA A 345 -11.42 -0.96 19.32
C ALA A 345 -11.23 -2.45 19.52
N LEU A 346 -10.39 -3.02 18.66
CA LEU A 346 -10.24 -4.46 18.54
C LEU A 346 -9.15 -5.03 19.45
N HIS A 347 -8.19 -4.19 19.82
CA HIS A 347 -7.04 -4.60 20.62
C HIS A 347 -7.22 -4.33 22.12
N GLY A 348 -8.38 -3.83 22.55
CA GLY A 348 -8.67 -3.53 23.95
C GLY A 348 -7.78 -2.44 24.54
N ASP A 349 -7.35 -1.50 23.70
CA ASP A 349 -6.76 -0.25 24.18
C ASP A 349 -7.87 0.59 24.80
N HIS A 350 -7.65 1.04 26.04
CA HIS A 350 -8.57 1.86 26.83
C HIS A 350 -8.23 3.36 26.70
N GLY A 351 -7.74 3.76 25.52
CA GLY A 351 -7.35 5.15 25.26
C GLY A 351 -8.58 6.01 25.02
N SER A 352 -8.81 7.01 25.87
CA SER A 352 -9.76 8.07 25.55
C SER A 352 -9.11 9.09 24.60
N TYR A 353 -9.79 9.36 23.49
CA TYR A 353 -9.55 10.44 22.53
C TYR A 353 -10.35 11.69 22.88
N GLY A 354 -11.23 11.60 23.90
CA GLY A 354 -12.03 12.73 24.37
C GLY A 354 -13.21 13.09 23.46
N VAL A 355 -13.56 12.19 22.53
CA VAL A 355 -14.75 12.29 21.67
C VAL A 355 -15.60 11.05 21.90
N VAL A 356 -16.87 11.25 22.24
CA VAL A 356 -17.85 10.18 22.45
C VAL A 356 -19.07 10.51 21.59
N ASP A 357 -19.04 10.08 20.34
CA ASP A 357 -20.07 10.21 19.32
C ASP A 357 -20.33 8.83 18.69
N ASN A 358 -21.05 7.99 19.44
CA ASN A 358 -21.32 6.60 19.06
C ASN A 358 -22.19 6.51 17.80
N GLU A 359 -23.14 7.42 17.61
CA GLU A 359 -23.97 7.46 16.40
C GLU A 359 -23.11 7.72 15.16
N PHE A 360 -22.16 8.67 15.24
CA PHE A 360 -21.21 8.91 14.17
C PHE A 360 -20.30 7.69 13.92
N ALA A 361 -19.82 7.05 14.98
CA ALA A 361 -18.99 5.85 14.88
C ALA A 361 -19.72 4.71 14.14
N GLU A 362 -20.98 4.48 14.49
CA GLU A 362 -21.85 3.48 13.87
C GLU A 362 -22.06 3.76 12.39
N LYS A 363 -22.38 5.02 12.05
CA LYS A 363 -22.51 5.46 10.67
C LYS A 363 -21.24 5.17 9.88
N MET A 364 -20.06 5.42 10.45
CA MET A 364 -18.79 5.14 9.78
C MET A 364 -18.58 3.65 9.53
N ILE A 365 -18.89 2.78 10.51
CA ILE A 365 -18.82 1.33 10.34
C ILE A 365 -19.72 0.86 9.20
N LEU A 366 -20.98 1.31 9.18
CA LEU A 366 -21.94 0.96 8.14
C LEU A 366 -21.49 1.47 6.77
N LEU A 367 -20.93 2.68 6.69
CA LEU A 367 -20.35 3.22 5.45
C LEU A 367 -19.15 2.40 4.97
N GLY A 368 -18.24 2.04 5.88
CA GLY A 368 -17.11 1.15 5.59
C GLY A 368 -17.58 -0.19 5.02
N ALA A 369 -18.59 -0.80 5.64
CA ALA A 369 -19.22 -2.02 5.13
C ALA A 369 -19.99 -1.79 3.81
N SER A 370 -20.54 -0.61 3.54
CA SER A 370 -21.22 -0.33 2.27
C SER A 370 -20.25 -0.13 1.07
N ALA A 371 -18.97 0.19 1.35
CA ALA A 371 -17.92 0.35 0.35
C ALA A 371 -17.58 -0.97 -0.40
N LEU A 372 -18.22 -2.08 -0.04
CA LEU A 372 -18.16 -3.38 -0.69
C LEU A 372 -18.95 -3.34 -2.01
N ARG A 373 -18.28 -3.12 -3.15
CA ARG A 373 -18.92 -3.39 -4.45
C ARG A 373 -18.51 -4.70 -5.09
N ASN A 374 -17.35 -5.27 -4.77
CA ASN A 374 -16.84 -6.54 -5.32
C ASN A 374 -15.74 -7.18 -4.45
N PHE A 375 -15.62 -6.82 -3.18
CA PHE A 375 -14.49 -7.19 -2.33
C PHE A 375 -14.95 -7.82 -1.04
N SER A 376 -14.12 -8.72 -0.50
CA SER A 376 -14.34 -9.24 0.85
C SER A 376 -14.32 -8.11 1.87
N ILE A 377 -15.30 -8.14 2.77
CA ILE A 377 -15.28 -7.30 3.96
C ILE A 377 -14.06 -7.64 4.80
N ASP A 378 -13.34 -6.64 5.27
CA ASP A 378 -12.33 -6.88 6.29
C ASP A 378 -13.03 -7.42 7.54
N GLY A 379 -12.53 -8.52 8.12
CA GLY A 379 -13.19 -9.20 9.23
C GLY A 379 -13.44 -8.28 10.43
N ARG A 380 -12.64 -7.22 10.57
CA ARG A 380 -12.79 -6.19 11.59
C ARG A 380 -14.03 -5.33 11.38
N ILE A 381 -14.20 -4.82 10.16
CA ILE A 381 -15.40 -4.07 9.78
C ILE A 381 -16.63 -4.97 9.84
N ALA A 382 -16.50 -6.24 9.45
CA ALA A 382 -17.60 -7.20 9.59
C ALA A 382 -18.03 -7.38 11.05
N MET A 383 -17.09 -7.51 11.98
CA MET A 383 -17.38 -7.62 13.41
C MET A 383 -18.02 -6.34 13.96
N GLY A 384 -17.46 -5.18 13.62
CA GLY A 384 -18.06 -3.89 13.99
C GLY A 384 -19.49 -3.77 13.47
N THR A 385 -19.70 -4.13 12.20
CA THR A 385 -21.03 -4.10 11.56
C THR A 385 -22.02 -5.04 12.26
N ALA A 386 -21.59 -6.26 12.60
CA ALA A 386 -22.43 -7.19 13.35
C ALA A 386 -22.90 -6.58 14.68
N TRP A 387 -21.99 -5.92 15.39
CA TRP A 387 -22.31 -5.31 16.68
C TRP A 387 -23.24 -4.10 16.55
N VAL A 388 -22.99 -3.21 15.59
CA VAL A 388 -23.87 -2.06 15.29
C VAL A 388 -25.29 -2.54 14.96
N ILE A 389 -25.42 -3.54 14.10
CA ILE A 389 -26.70 -4.13 13.70
C ILE A 389 -27.46 -4.67 14.92
N GLU A 390 -26.81 -5.45 15.77
CA GLU A 390 -27.48 -6.03 16.94
C GLU A 390 -27.99 -4.95 17.92
N LYS A 391 -27.15 -3.95 18.21
CA LYS A 391 -27.44 -2.98 19.28
C LYS A 391 -28.46 -1.93 18.86
N ASN A 392 -28.40 -1.48 17.61
CA ASN A 392 -29.09 -0.24 17.24
C ASN A 392 -30.26 -0.44 16.29
N SER A 393 -30.45 -1.66 15.78
CA SER A 393 -31.60 -1.99 14.96
C SER A 393 -32.81 -2.38 15.80
N ASN A 394 -33.99 -1.98 15.32
CA ASN A 394 -35.28 -2.43 15.80
C ASN A 394 -35.92 -3.49 14.90
N GLU A 395 -35.21 -3.93 13.86
CA GLU A 395 -35.68 -4.98 12.95
C GLU A 395 -35.72 -6.34 13.64
N ASP A 396 -36.75 -7.13 13.35
CA ASP A 396 -36.94 -8.47 13.90
C ASP A 396 -35.79 -9.42 13.53
N ASP A 397 -35.13 -9.18 12.40
CA ASP A 397 -34.08 -10.04 11.85
C ASP A 397 -32.65 -9.65 12.26
N LYS A 398 -32.48 -8.65 13.13
CA LYS A 398 -31.17 -8.10 13.47
C LYS A 398 -30.18 -9.11 14.01
N HIS A 399 -30.65 -10.08 14.80
CA HIS A 399 -29.78 -11.13 15.35
C HIS A 399 -29.26 -12.06 14.26
N TYR A 400 -30.12 -12.35 13.28
CA TYR A 400 -29.73 -13.13 12.11
C TYR A 400 -28.75 -12.34 11.23
N ALA A 401 -29.04 -11.07 10.94
CA ALA A 401 -28.16 -10.20 10.19
C ALA A 401 -26.79 -10.03 10.87
N ALA A 402 -26.78 -9.77 12.18
CA ALA A 402 -25.56 -9.70 12.99
C ALA A 402 -24.77 -11.02 12.94
N ALA A 403 -25.44 -12.18 13.06
CA ALA A 403 -24.80 -13.48 12.97
C ALA A 403 -24.12 -13.72 11.61
N ARG A 404 -24.73 -13.24 10.51
CA ARG A 404 -24.12 -13.31 9.17
C ARG A 404 -22.84 -12.47 9.09
N PHE A 405 -22.86 -11.25 9.61
CA PHE A 405 -21.66 -10.39 9.67
C PHE A 405 -20.58 -10.95 10.60
N PHE A 406 -20.99 -11.54 11.73
CA PHE A 406 -20.10 -12.25 12.65
C PHE A 406 -19.35 -13.39 11.94
N LEU A 407 -20.05 -14.20 11.14
CA LEU A 407 -19.44 -15.30 10.39
C LEU A 407 -18.53 -14.81 9.26
N MET A 408 -18.80 -13.66 8.67
CA MET A 408 -17.87 -13.01 7.74
C MET A 408 -16.55 -12.58 8.42
N ALA A 409 -16.59 -12.30 9.73
CA ALA A 409 -15.40 -12.06 10.54
C ALA A 409 -14.69 -13.35 11.02
N ALA A 410 -15.31 -14.54 10.87
CA ALA A 410 -14.77 -15.80 11.40
C ALA A 410 -13.33 -16.12 10.96
N PRO A 411 -12.91 -15.87 9.69
CA PRO A 411 -11.51 -16.06 9.31
C PRO A 411 -10.54 -15.24 10.15
N PHE A 412 -10.93 -14.02 10.53
CA PHE A 412 -10.14 -13.12 11.39
C PHE A 412 -10.18 -13.55 12.86
N LEU A 413 -11.34 -13.99 13.36
CA LEU A 413 -11.51 -14.50 14.73
C LEU A 413 -10.59 -15.69 15.04
N ALA A 414 -10.43 -16.58 14.06
CA ALA A 414 -9.65 -17.80 14.22
C ALA A 414 -8.13 -17.54 14.18
N ASP A 415 -7.69 -16.44 13.58
CA ASP A 415 -6.26 -16.07 13.51
C ASP A 415 -5.73 -15.41 14.78
N LEU A 416 -6.59 -14.73 15.54
CA LEU A 416 -6.20 -14.05 16.78
C LEU A 416 -6.26 -14.92 18.03
N GLY A 417 -6.66 -16.19 17.88
CA GLY A 417 -6.86 -17.12 18.99
C GLY A 417 -5.68 -18.04 19.29
N GLU A 418 -4.72 -18.22 18.37
CA GLU A 418 -3.77 -19.35 18.49
C GLU A 418 -2.29 -19.01 18.69
N ASP A 419 -1.72 -17.89 18.21
CA ASP A 419 -0.26 -17.93 17.97
C ASP A 419 0.61 -16.72 18.39
N ILE A 420 0.17 -15.85 19.30
CA ILE A 420 1.09 -14.80 19.81
C ILE A 420 1.06 -14.74 21.34
N GLY A 421 1.57 -15.80 21.97
CA GLY A 421 2.03 -15.76 23.36
C GLY A 421 0.94 -15.82 24.43
N GLY A 422 0.21 -16.94 24.53
CA GLY A 422 -0.34 -17.50 25.78
C GLY A 422 -1.28 -16.66 26.67
N GLY A 423 -1.57 -15.41 26.35
CA GLY A 423 -2.44 -14.53 27.14
C GLY A 423 -3.89 -14.54 26.65
N ASP A 424 -4.84 -14.40 27.57
CA ASP A 424 -6.30 -14.26 27.33
C ASP A 424 -6.71 -12.97 26.57
N ASN A 425 -5.77 -12.36 25.84
CA ASN A 425 -5.97 -11.15 25.06
C ASN A 425 -6.53 -11.43 23.65
N SER A 426 -7.07 -12.62 23.42
CA SER A 426 -7.65 -12.98 22.13
C SER A 426 -8.82 -12.04 21.82
N PHE A 427 -8.87 -11.55 20.59
CA PHE A 427 -10.01 -10.75 20.08
C PHE A 427 -11.36 -11.42 20.38
N TYR A 428 -11.38 -12.75 20.30
CA TYR A 428 -12.53 -13.59 20.61
C TYR A 428 -13.08 -13.34 22.02
N SER A 429 -12.24 -13.39 23.06
CA SER A 429 -12.68 -13.21 24.46
C SER A 429 -13.19 -11.79 24.73
N LYS A 430 -12.77 -10.79 23.96
CA LYS A 430 -13.25 -9.40 24.10
C LYS A 430 -14.58 -9.12 23.40
N TRP A 431 -14.77 -9.67 22.21
CA TRP A 431 -15.91 -9.34 21.35
C TRP A 431 -17.08 -10.28 21.50
N VAL A 432 -16.84 -11.59 21.51
CA VAL A 432 -17.92 -12.58 21.49
C VAL A 432 -18.87 -12.43 22.69
N PRO A 433 -18.40 -12.15 23.92
CA PRO A 433 -19.30 -11.91 25.05
C PRO A 433 -20.17 -10.64 24.95
N ARG A 434 -19.91 -9.73 24.00
CA ARG A 434 -20.70 -8.50 23.82
C ARG A 434 -22.00 -8.73 23.03
N PHE A 435 -22.06 -9.81 22.27
CA PHE A 435 -23.23 -10.21 21.50
C PHE A 435 -24.28 -10.83 22.42
N SER A 436 -25.54 -10.60 22.09
CA SER A 436 -26.65 -11.20 22.83
C SER A 436 -26.67 -12.72 22.63
N PRO A 437 -27.24 -13.48 23.59
CA PRO A 437 -27.47 -14.91 23.42
C PRO A 437 -28.24 -15.21 22.12
N GLN A 438 -29.17 -14.36 21.70
CA GLN A 438 -29.94 -14.52 20.47
C GLN A 438 -29.04 -14.48 19.23
N THR A 439 -28.11 -13.53 19.14
CA THR A 439 -27.15 -13.51 18.02
C THR A 439 -26.27 -14.74 18.03
N ILE A 440 -25.78 -15.17 19.21
CA ILE A 440 -24.97 -16.39 19.33
C ILE A 440 -25.76 -17.65 18.91
N ILE A 441 -27.04 -17.74 19.27
CA ILE A 441 -27.96 -18.81 18.81
C ILE A 441 -28.03 -18.83 17.28
N GLU A 442 -28.19 -17.68 16.63
CA GLU A 442 -28.23 -17.62 15.17
C GLU A 442 -26.89 -18.06 14.54
N VAL A 443 -25.75 -17.68 15.13
CA VAL A 443 -24.44 -18.18 14.67
C VAL A 443 -24.34 -19.70 14.85
N GLN A 444 -24.74 -20.23 16.01
CA GLN A 444 -24.75 -21.67 16.28
C GLN A 444 -25.65 -22.44 15.30
N LYS A 445 -26.86 -21.94 15.02
CA LYS A 445 -27.79 -22.52 14.03
C LYS A 445 -27.15 -22.62 12.64
N ILE A 446 -26.56 -21.52 12.16
CA ILE A 446 -25.91 -21.48 10.84
C ILE A 446 -24.73 -22.47 10.80
N LEU A 447 -23.91 -22.51 11.86
CA LEU A 447 -22.80 -23.47 11.94
C LEU A 447 -23.30 -24.92 12.01
N SER A 448 -24.41 -25.20 12.68
CA SER A 448 -25.03 -26.52 12.74
C SER A 448 -25.62 -26.96 11.41
N GLU A 449 -26.26 -26.06 10.65
CA GLU A 449 -26.77 -26.33 9.29
C GLU A 449 -25.69 -26.92 8.38
N TYR A 450 -24.45 -26.45 8.54
CA TYR A 450 -23.29 -26.90 7.77
C TYR A 450 -22.44 -27.99 8.47
N GLY A 451 -22.90 -28.51 9.60
CA GLY A 451 -22.22 -29.58 10.33
C GLY A 451 -20.95 -29.15 11.08
N PHE A 452 -20.66 -27.85 11.20
CA PHE A 452 -19.51 -27.34 11.96
C PHE A 452 -19.77 -27.33 13.48
N TYR A 453 -21.02 -27.14 13.90
CA TYR A 453 -21.42 -27.12 15.31
C TYR A 453 -22.38 -28.27 15.62
N THR A 454 -21.93 -29.21 16.45
CA THR A 454 -22.67 -30.45 16.78
C THR A 454 -23.17 -30.51 18.23
N SER A 455 -22.95 -29.44 19.00
CA SER A 455 -23.40 -29.33 20.39
C SER A 455 -24.81 -28.70 20.47
N GLY A 456 -25.37 -28.59 21.69
CA GLY A 456 -26.63 -27.92 21.90
C GLY A 456 -26.58 -26.44 21.49
N ILE A 457 -27.64 -25.97 20.83
CA ILE A 457 -27.83 -24.55 20.48
C ILE A 457 -28.42 -23.87 21.71
N ASP A 458 -27.58 -23.15 22.45
CA ASP A 458 -27.86 -22.61 23.78
C ASP A 458 -27.52 -21.12 23.93
N GLY A 459 -26.95 -20.50 22.89
CA GLY A 459 -26.51 -19.11 22.95
C GLY A 459 -25.26 -18.87 23.79
N VAL A 460 -24.57 -19.94 24.22
CA VAL A 460 -23.35 -19.85 25.02
C VAL A 460 -22.13 -20.06 24.11
N PRO A 461 -21.23 -19.08 23.99
CA PRO A 461 -20.04 -19.17 23.13
C PRO A 461 -18.91 -19.99 23.79
N GLY A 462 -19.19 -21.26 24.11
CA GLY A 462 -18.24 -22.15 24.80
C GLY A 462 -17.17 -22.78 23.88
N PRO A 463 -16.38 -23.75 24.40
CA PRO A 463 -15.31 -24.40 23.64
C PRO A 463 -15.78 -25.06 22.34
N ALA A 464 -16.99 -25.64 22.31
CA ALA A 464 -17.57 -26.21 21.10
C ALA A 464 -17.84 -25.14 20.02
N PHE A 465 -18.32 -23.97 20.44
CA PHE A 465 -18.60 -22.86 19.54
C PHE A 465 -17.31 -22.32 18.94
N ARG A 466 -16.26 -22.15 19.76
CA ARG A 466 -14.92 -21.77 19.28
C ARG A 466 -14.36 -22.77 18.26
N ARG A 467 -14.49 -24.08 18.52
CA ARG A 467 -14.08 -25.13 17.57
C ARG A 467 -14.86 -25.06 16.25
N ALA A 468 -16.17 -24.81 16.31
CA ALA A 468 -17.00 -24.67 15.11
C ALA A 468 -16.61 -23.45 14.26
N ILE A 469 -16.36 -22.30 14.89
CA ILE A 469 -15.83 -21.11 14.21
C ILE A 469 -14.49 -21.41 13.55
N LYS A 470 -13.59 -22.13 14.24
CA LYS A 470 -12.31 -22.57 13.68
C LYS A 470 -12.50 -23.53 12.50
N ALA A 471 -13.47 -24.45 12.56
CA ALA A 471 -13.75 -25.39 11.48
C ALA A 471 -14.37 -24.71 10.25
N ALA A 472 -15.21 -23.69 10.46
CA ALA A 472 -15.78 -22.86 9.42
C ALA A 472 -14.73 -21.95 8.73
N ARG A 473 -13.55 -21.78 9.34
CA ARG A 473 -12.46 -20.96 8.81
C ARG A 473 -12.07 -21.42 7.40
N GLY A 474 -11.92 -20.45 6.49
CA GLY A 474 -11.50 -20.71 5.11
C GLY A 474 -12.60 -21.31 4.22
N LYS A 475 -13.66 -21.89 4.80
CA LYS A 475 -14.85 -22.36 4.07
C LYS A 475 -15.66 -21.22 3.46
N CYS A 476 -15.48 -20.01 3.99
CA CYS A 476 -15.97 -18.76 3.38
C CYS A 476 -15.54 -18.54 1.92
N ARG A 477 -14.47 -19.20 1.46
CA ARG A 477 -13.98 -19.09 0.07
C ARG A 477 -14.64 -20.11 -0.88
N LEU A 478 -15.50 -20.98 -0.36
CA LEU A 478 -16.13 -22.09 -1.08
C LEU A 478 -17.66 -21.90 -1.14
N PRO A 479 -18.14 -20.88 -1.86
CA PRO A 479 -19.54 -20.50 -1.83
C PRO A 479 -20.53 -21.50 -2.40
N ASN A 480 -20.08 -22.35 -3.32
CA ASN A 480 -20.94 -23.37 -3.90
C ASN A 480 -21.21 -24.48 -2.88
N GLU A 481 -20.29 -24.68 -1.92
CA GLU A 481 -20.41 -25.65 -0.85
C GLU A 481 -21.11 -25.06 0.39
N PHE A 482 -20.88 -23.77 0.66
CA PHE A 482 -21.36 -23.09 1.86
C PHE A 482 -21.99 -21.71 1.55
N PRO A 483 -23.07 -21.66 0.75
CA PRO A 483 -23.62 -20.39 0.24
C PRO A 483 -24.14 -19.46 1.34
N ASN A 484 -24.55 -20.02 2.49
CA ASN A 484 -25.02 -19.26 3.63
C ASN A 484 -23.99 -19.09 4.75
N LEU A 485 -22.81 -19.71 4.66
CA LEU A 485 -21.81 -19.54 5.71
C LEU A 485 -21.12 -18.18 5.59
N CYS A 486 -20.68 -17.82 4.38
CA CYS A 486 -20.08 -16.52 4.08
C CYS A 486 -20.42 -16.18 2.64
N LEU A 487 -21.12 -15.06 2.42
CA LEU A 487 -21.56 -14.69 1.07
C LEU A 487 -20.33 -14.58 0.13
N PRO A 488 -20.26 -15.28 -1.01
CA PRO A 488 -19.08 -15.32 -1.89
C PRO A 488 -18.65 -14.01 -2.52
N LYS A 489 -19.62 -13.24 -3.00
CA LYS A 489 -19.41 -12.03 -3.79
C LYS A 489 -19.86 -10.86 -2.95
N ILE A 490 -19.07 -10.60 -1.92
CA ILE A 490 -19.36 -9.61 -0.91
C ILE A 490 -19.46 -8.23 -1.57
N GLY A 491 -20.63 -7.63 -1.41
CA GLY A 491 -20.98 -6.30 -1.92
C GLY A 491 -22.35 -6.25 -2.58
N SER A 492 -22.54 -6.88 -3.74
CA SER A 492 -23.85 -6.92 -4.39
C SER A 492 -24.79 -7.94 -3.75
N ASP A 493 -24.29 -9.08 -3.26
CA ASP A 493 -25.14 -10.10 -2.64
C ASP A 493 -25.65 -9.69 -1.27
N VAL A 494 -24.80 -9.11 -0.43
CA VAL A 494 -25.19 -8.54 0.88
C VAL A 494 -26.28 -7.47 0.67
N ARG A 495 -26.07 -6.54 -0.25
CA ARG A 495 -27.04 -5.47 -0.53
C ARG A 495 -28.36 -5.95 -1.15
N ARG A 496 -28.35 -7.12 -1.78
CA ARG A 496 -29.56 -7.75 -2.33
C ARG A 496 -30.24 -8.70 -1.35
N ALA A 497 -29.54 -9.13 -0.31
CA ALA A 497 -30.11 -10.00 0.70
C ALA A 497 -31.16 -9.21 1.50
N SER A 498 -32.36 -9.78 1.62
CA SER A 498 -33.46 -9.16 2.37
C SER A 498 -33.05 -8.82 3.80
N TRP A 499 -32.27 -9.69 4.43
CA TRP A 499 -31.79 -9.52 5.80
C TRP A 499 -30.74 -8.42 6.01
N ALA A 500 -30.10 -7.94 4.94
CA ALA A 500 -29.09 -6.87 5.05
C ALA A 500 -29.62 -5.53 4.53
N ARG A 501 -30.68 -5.55 3.71
CA ARG A 501 -31.21 -4.35 3.06
C ARG A 501 -31.56 -3.22 4.04
N PRO A 502 -32.24 -3.46 5.18
CA PRO A 502 -32.61 -2.40 6.13
C PRO A 502 -31.42 -1.63 6.75
N TYR A 503 -30.21 -2.19 6.65
CA TYR A 503 -29.02 -1.67 7.32
C TYR A 503 -28.11 -0.85 6.41
N PHE A 504 -28.33 -0.92 5.09
CA PHE A 504 -27.51 -0.24 4.08
C PHE A 504 -28.31 0.67 3.15
N PHE A 505 -29.65 0.66 3.25
CA PHE A 505 -30.59 1.43 2.44
C PHE A 505 -31.78 1.84 3.28
#